data_AF-A0A9D6V217-F1
#
_entry.id   AF-A0A9D6V217-F1
#
_cell.length_a   1.000
_cell.length_b   1.000
_cell.length_c   1.000
_cell.angle_alpha   90.00
_cell.angle_beta   90.00
_cell.angle_gamma   90.00
#
_symmetry.space_group_name_H-M   'P 1'
#
loop_
_entity.id
_entity.type
_entity.pdbx_description
1 polymer ?
#
loop_
_entity_poly.entity_id
_entity_poly.type
_entity_poly.pdbx_seq_one_letter_code
_entity_poly.pdbx_strand_id
1 'polypeptide(L)'
;MLLDNGRTRINAGESREILKCIRCSACMNVCPVYRVVGGHAYESTYPGPMGIILTTLLEGMESKHPLVDATTLCGACAEVCPVRVPLLKLLYIAKERRITEGFAPSAEKAAMAAFGVGVRSPSLFSAGQAAARVFWPLIHKVGGKAIIERLPKPALRMFHRRMP
;
A
#
# COMPACT_ATOMS: atom_id res chain seq x y z
N MET A 1 -9.66 25.48 -27.36
CA MET A 1 -10.45 24.31 -26.92
C MET A 1 -9.71 23.66 -25.76
N LEU A 2 -10.27 23.73 -24.54
CA LEU A 2 -9.69 23.08 -23.37
C LEU A 2 -10.22 21.65 -23.32
N LEU A 3 -9.35 20.68 -23.63
CA LEU A 3 -9.66 19.27 -23.43
C LEU A 3 -9.63 18.98 -21.92
N ASP A 4 -10.79 18.80 -21.33
CA ASP A 4 -10.95 18.66 -19.88
C ASP A 4 -10.44 17.29 -19.38
N ASN A 5 -10.66 16.21 -20.13
CA ASN A 5 -10.21 14.84 -19.79
C ASN A 5 -10.43 14.46 -18.29
N GLY A 6 -11.53 14.93 -17.69
CA GLY A 6 -11.85 14.70 -16.28
C GLY A 6 -11.16 15.62 -15.27
N ARG A 7 -10.40 16.64 -15.70
CA ARG A 7 -9.71 17.60 -14.81
C ARG A 7 -10.69 18.43 -13.98
N THR A 8 -11.83 18.86 -14.52
CA THR A 8 -12.87 19.58 -13.78
C THR A 8 -13.38 18.74 -12.61
N ARG A 9 -13.61 17.44 -12.83
CA ARG A 9 -14.01 16.49 -11.78
C ARG A 9 -12.91 16.33 -10.72
N ILE A 10 -11.65 16.20 -11.14
CA ILE A 10 -10.51 16.11 -10.21
C ILE A 10 -10.38 17.40 -9.38
N ASN A 11 -10.59 18.56 -10.00
CA ASN A 11 -10.49 19.87 -9.36
C ASN A 11 -11.59 20.08 -8.30
N ALA A 12 -12.78 19.51 -8.52
CA ALA A 12 -13.87 19.54 -7.55
C ALA A 12 -13.70 18.54 -6.39
N GLY A 13 -12.82 17.55 -6.53
CA GLY A 13 -12.60 16.49 -5.54
C GLY A 13 -11.47 16.78 -4.54
N GLU A 14 -11.30 15.85 -3.59
CA GLU A 14 -10.28 15.93 -2.54
C GLU A 14 -8.84 15.87 -3.07
N SER A 15 -8.67 15.36 -4.29
CA SER A 15 -7.36 15.21 -4.94
C SER A 15 -6.97 16.36 -5.86
N ARG A 16 -7.69 17.50 -5.83
CA ARG A 16 -7.43 18.67 -6.71
C ARG A 16 -5.97 19.15 -6.71
N GLU A 17 -5.29 19.01 -5.57
CA GLU A 17 -3.90 19.44 -5.40
C GLU A 17 -2.94 18.72 -6.35
N ILE A 18 -3.31 17.55 -6.89
CA ILE A 18 -2.51 16.83 -7.89
C ILE A 18 -2.35 17.64 -9.19
N LEU A 19 -3.32 18.52 -9.51
CA LEU A 19 -3.32 19.34 -10.71
C LEU A 19 -2.27 20.46 -10.67
N LYS A 20 -1.66 20.73 -9.51
CA LYS A 20 -0.52 21.66 -9.38
C LYS A 20 0.79 21.07 -9.92
N CYS A 21 0.83 19.77 -10.20
CA CYS A 21 2.04 19.10 -10.66
C CYS A 21 2.58 19.71 -11.96
N ILE A 22 3.80 20.25 -11.90
CA ILE A 22 4.53 20.79 -13.05
C ILE A 22 5.37 19.74 -13.79
N ARG A 23 5.21 18.45 -13.46
CA ARG A 23 5.94 17.31 -14.05
C ARG A 23 7.47 17.45 -14.02
N CYS A 24 8.04 17.96 -12.93
CA CYS A 24 9.48 18.11 -12.73
C CYS A 24 10.25 16.81 -12.42
N SER A 25 9.57 15.68 -12.29
CA SER A 25 10.17 14.37 -12.00
C SER A 25 10.92 14.22 -10.65
N ALA A 26 10.89 15.22 -9.76
CA ALA A 26 11.54 15.11 -8.45
C ALA A 26 11.00 13.92 -7.62
N CYS A 27 9.66 13.75 -7.61
CA CYS A 27 9.00 12.69 -6.86
C CYS A 27 9.33 11.27 -7.35
N MET A 28 9.50 11.06 -8.66
CA MET A 28 9.84 9.75 -9.21
C MET A 28 11.30 9.39 -8.93
N ASN A 29 12.21 10.37 -8.98
CA ASN A 29 13.64 10.15 -8.75
C ASN A 29 13.96 9.78 -7.29
N VAL A 30 13.22 10.32 -6.33
CA VAL A 30 13.39 9.97 -4.90
C VAL A 30 12.65 8.70 -4.51
N CYS A 31 11.68 8.24 -5.31
CA CYS A 31 10.84 7.11 -4.96
C CYS A 31 11.62 5.78 -4.97
N PRO A 32 11.71 5.06 -3.85
CA PRO A 32 12.46 3.80 -3.80
C PRO A 32 11.81 2.71 -4.66
N VAL A 33 10.48 2.67 -4.75
CA VAL A 33 9.76 1.69 -5.57
C VAL A 33 10.07 1.92 -7.04
N TYR A 34 9.84 3.15 -7.53
CA TYR A 34 10.07 3.50 -8.93
C TYR A 34 11.51 3.21 -9.39
N ARG A 35 12.49 3.48 -8.52
CA ARG A 35 13.90 3.18 -8.81
C ARG A 35 14.21 1.69 -8.99
N VAL A 36 13.44 0.81 -8.37
CA VAL A 36 13.64 -0.65 -8.44
C VAL A 36 12.83 -1.27 -9.57
N VAL A 37 11.54 -0.92 -9.70
CA VAL A 37 10.63 -1.58 -10.66
C VAL A 37 10.58 -0.90 -12.02
N GLY A 38 10.99 0.37 -12.10
CA GLY A 38 10.93 1.18 -13.32
C GLY A 38 9.51 1.61 -13.70
N GLY A 39 9.39 2.35 -14.80
CA GLY A 39 8.11 2.92 -15.25
C GLY A 39 7.15 1.93 -15.91
N HIS A 40 7.66 0.88 -16.55
CA HIS A 40 6.81 -0.12 -17.22
C HIS A 40 5.92 -0.89 -16.25
N ALA A 41 6.38 -1.13 -15.02
CA ALA A 41 5.60 -1.79 -13.98
C ALA A 41 4.36 -1.00 -13.54
N TYR A 42 4.25 0.29 -13.90
CA TYR A 42 3.08 1.13 -13.59
C TYR A 42 1.97 1.05 -14.65
N GLU A 43 2.20 0.37 -15.78
CA GLU A 43 1.20 0.15 -16.85
C GLU A 43 0.37 1.40 -17.22
N SER A 44 1.00 2.57 -17.21
CA SER A 44 0.36 3.84 -17.53
C SER A 44 1.37 4.84 -18.07
N THR A 45 0.88 5.84 -18.79
CA THR A 45 1.69 6.94 -19.33
C THR A 45 2.26 7.84 -18.23
N TYR A 46 1.68 7.78 -17.02
CA TYR A 46 2.12 8.52 -15.85
C TYR A 46 2.71 7.55 -14.83
N PRO A 47 4.04 7.46 -14.70
CA PRO A 47 4.66 6.58 -13.72
C PRO A 47 4.99 7.28 -12.39
N GLY A 48 5.43 6.49 -11.40
CA GLY A 48 5.89 6.97 -10.10
C GLY A 48 4.75 7.41 -9.17
N PRO A 49 5.08 8.06 -8.02
CA PRO A 49 4.08 8.41 -7.00
C PRO A 49 2.95 9.30 -7.50
N MET A 50 3.26 10.25 -8.39
CA MET A 50 2.26 11.09 -9.04
C MET A 50 1.36 10.28 -9.98
N GLY A 51 1.98 9.36 -10.73
CA GLY A 51 1.31 8.46 -11.65
C GLY A 51 0.22 7.62 -11.01
N ILE A 52 0.51 7.00 -9.86
CA ILE A 52 -0.46 6.21 -9.09
C ILE A 52 -1.78 6.99 -8.88
N ILE A 53 -1.68 8.25 -8.45
CA ILE A 53 -2.84 9.10 -8.16
C ILE A 53 -3.52 9.53 -9.45
N LEU A 54 -2.77 10.07 -10.41
CA LEU A 54 -3.36 10.64 -11.62
C LEU A 54 -4.02 9.56 -12.49
N THR A 55 -3.37 8.41 -12.65
CA THR A 55 -3.87 7.29 -13.43
C THR A 55 -5.17 6.73 -12.84
N THR A 56 -5.26 6.55 -11.52
CA THR A 56 -6.50 6.07 -10.88
C THR A 56 -7.65 7.08 -10.98
N LEU A 57 -7.35 8.39 -11.02
CA LEU A 57 -8.36 9.44 -11.21
C LEU A 57 -8.86 9.58 -12.66
N LEU A 58 -7.99 9.30 -13.64
CA LEU A 58 -8.30 9.42 -15.05
C LEU A 58 -8.92 8.14 -15.62
N GLU A 59 -8.31 6.98 -15.33
CA GLU A 59 -8.69 5.68 -15.90
C GLU A 59 -9.63 4.88 -14.97
N GLY A 60 -9.81 5.34 -13.73
CA GLY A 60 -10.70 4.75 -12.75
C GLY A 60 -10.03 3.72 -11.84
N MET A 61 -10.63 3.50 -10.66
CA MET A 61 -10.12 2.55 -9.67
C MET A 61 -10.32 1.09 -10.12
N GLU A 62 -11.38 0.82 -10.89
CA GLU A 62 -11.72 -0.52 -11.38
C GLU A 62 -10.55 -1.21 -12.10
N SER A 63 -9.92 -0.52 -13.04
CA SER A 63 -8.81 -1.05 -13.82
C SER A 63 -7.44 -0.81 -13.19
N LYS A 64 -7.29 0.23 -12.37
CA LYS A 64 -5.96 0.70 -11.89
C LYS A 64 -5.74 0.60 -10.38
N HIS A 65 -6.66 0.00 -9.61
CA HIS A 65 -6.47 -0.22 -8.17
C HIS A 65 -5.15 -0.93 -7.78
N PRO A 66 -4.54 -1.85 -8.56
CA PRO A 66 -3.27 -2.48 -8.14
C PRO A 66 -2.12 -1.48 -8.03
N LEU A 67 -2.15 -0.36 -8.77
CA LEU A 67 -1.14 0.69 -8.70
C LEU A 67 -1.10 1.37 -7.33
N VAL A 68 -2.22 1.39 -6.62
CA VAL A 68 -2.34 2.00 -5.30
C VAL A 68 -1.50 1.23 -4.26
N ASP A 69 -1.18 -0.04 -4.54
CA ASP A 69 -0.29 -0.85 -3.71
C ASP A 69 1.19 -0.74 -4.09
N ALA A 70 1.52 -0.08 -5.21
CA ALA A 70 2.88 0.19 -5.66
C ALA A 70 3.54 1.39 -4.94
N THR A 71 3.31 1.51 -3.62
CA THR A 71 3.91 2.54 -2.76
C THR A 71 4.17 2.03 -1.35
N THR A 72 5.29 2.47 -0.77
CA THR A 72 5.65 2.18 0.63
C THR A 72 5.15 3.23 1.61
N LEU A 73 4.46 4.29 1.12
CA LEU A 73 4.02 5.44 1.92
C LEU A 73 5.16 6.11 2.73
N CYS A 74 6.42 6.03 2.26
CA CYS A 74 7.58 6.59 2.97
C CYS A 74 7.65 8.12 3.01
N GLY A 75 6.81 8.84 2.26
CA GLY A 75 6.70 10.31 2.34
C GLY A 75 7.75 11.12 1.56
N ALA A 76 8.88 10.54 1.17
CA ALA A 76 9.98 11.27 0.50
C ALA A 76 9.54 12.11 -0.72
N CYS A 77 8.56 11.63 -1.49
CA CYS A 77 8.02 12.34 -2.65
C CYS A 77 7.35 13.69 -2.31
N ALA A 78 6.75 13.82 -1.12
CA ALA A 78 6.13 15.05 -0.66
C ALA A 78 7.19 16.08 -0.21
N GLU A 79 8.28 15.61 0.40
CA GLU A 79 9.37 16.47 0.88
C GLU A 79 10.13 17.17 -0.24
N VAL A 80 10.38 16.46 -1.35
CA VAL A 80 11.14 17.00 -2.49
C VAL A 80 10.29 17.81 -3.48
N CYS A 81 8.98 17.92 -3.27
CA CYS A 81 8.08 18.53 -4.25
C CYS A 81 8.24 20.06 -4.28
N PRO A 82 8.71 20.65 -5.40
CA PRO A 82 8.98 22.11 -5.46
C PRO A 82 7.70 22.95 -5.40
N VAL A 83 6.55 22.38 -5.80
CA VAL A 83 5.24 23.04 -5.80
C VAL A 83 4.33 22.52 -4.67
N ARG A 84 4.91 21.81 -3.70
CA ARG A 84 4.27 21.38 -2.44
C ARG A 84 2.96 20.59 -2.64
N VAL A 85 2.88 19.73 -3.65
CA VAL A 85 1.78 18.75 -3.77
C VAL A 85 1.87 17.78 -2.58
N PRO A 86 0.80 17.59 -1.80
CA PRO A 86 0.80 16.70 -0.64
C PRO A 86 0.67 15.22 -1.08
N LEU A 87 1.64 14.71 -1.85
CA LEU A 87 1.60 13.39 -2.49
C LEU A 87 1.35 12.25 -1.50
N LEU A 88 1.97 12.29 -0.32
CA LEU A 88 1.76 11.27 0.72
C LEU A 88 0.28 11.19 1.14
N LYS A 89 -0.35 12.34 1.39
CA LYS A 89 -1.77 12.42 1.76
C LYS A 89 -2.66 11.90 0.63
N LEU A 90 -2.36 12.27 -0.61
CA LEU A 90 -3.13 11.83 -1.77
C LEU A 90 -3.02 10.32 -2.02
N LEU A 91 -1.84 9.73 -1.81
CA LEU A 91 -1.65 8.27 -1.86
C LEU A 91 -2.43 7.55 -0.76
N TYR A 92 -2.50 8.13 0.44
CA TYR A 92 -3.32 7.61 1.52
C TYR A 92 -4.80 7.60 1.16
N ILE A 93 -5.32 8.73 0.62
CA ILE A 93 -6.70 8.83 0.14
C ILE A 93 -6.97 7.79 -0.96
N ALA A 94 -6.03 7.58 -1.89
CA ALA A 94 -6.19 6.56 -2.93
C ALA A 94 -6.29 5.14 -2.33
N LYS A 95 -5.49 4.82 -1.31
CA LYS A 95 -5.55 3.55 -0.57
C LYS A 95 -6.86 3.37 0.17
N GLU A 96 -7.34 4.41 0.83
CA GLU A 96 -8.65 4.39 1.50
C GLU A 96 -9.78 4.16 0.50
N ARG A 97 -9.78 4.90 -0.62
CA ARG A 97 -10.74 4.74 -1.71
C ARG A 97 -10.72 3.34 -2.31
N ARG A 98 -9.55 2.74 -2.52
CA ARG A 98 -9.45 1.33 -2.96
C ARG A 98 -10.24 0.40 -2.03
N ILE A 99 -10.17 0.60 -0.72
CA ILE A 99 -10.83 -0.25 0.27
C ILE A 99 -12.34 0.02 0.32
N THR A 100 -12.73 1.30 0.37
CA THR A 100 -14.13 1.74 0.50
C THR A 100 -14.94 1.48 -0.75
N GLU A 101 -14.34 1.63 -1.94
CA GLU A 101 -14.96 1.30 -3.23
C GLU A 101 -15.00 -0.21 -3.52
N GLY A 102 -14.45 -1.06 -2.63
CA GLY A 102 -14.60 -2.51 -2.70
C GLY A 102 -13.51 -3.27 -3.47
N PHE A 103 -12.44 -2.60 -3.89
CA PHE A 103 -11.32 -3.19 -4.66
C PHE A 103 -10.25 -3.88 -3.81
N ALA A 104 -10.55 -4.17 -2.55
CA ALA A 104 -9.71 -4.97 -1.67
C ALA A 104 -10.35 -6.35 -1.44
N PRO A 105 -9.61 -7.46 -1.65
CA PRO A 105 -10.13 -8.82 -1.48
C PRO A 105 -10.79 -9.04 -0.12
N SER A 106 -11.97 -9.65 -0.10
CA SER A 106 -12.72 -9.92 1.15
C SER A 106 -11.92 -10.79 2.13
N ALA A 107 -11.12 -11.73 1.62
CA ALA A 107 -10.22 -12.55 2.42
C ALA A 107 -9.14 -11.71 3.12
N GLU A 108 -8.56 -10.72 2.42
CA GLU A 108 -7.57 -9.81 2.99
C GLU A 108 -8.20 -8.93 4.09
N LYS A 109 -9.39 -8.37 3.83
CA LYS A 109 -10.15 -7.59 4.82
C LYS A 109 -10.44 -8.42 6.08
N ALA A 110 -10.92 -9.65 5.92
CA ALA A 110 -11.22 -10.54 7.03
C ALA A 110 -9.96 -10.94 7.80
N ALA A 111 -8.86 -11.27 7.09
CA ALA A 111 -7.59 -11.61 7.70
C ALA A 111 -7.01 -10.44 8.52
N MET A 112 -7.07 -9.21 7.99
CA MET A 112 -6.64 -8.01 8.71
C MET A 112 -7.52 -7.68 9.92
N ALA A 113 -8.84 -7.84 9.80
CA ALA A 113 -9.75 -7.66 10.93
C ALA A 113 -9.48 -8.68 12.05
N ALA A 114 -9.33 -9.96 11.69
CA ALA A 114 -8.99 -11.03 12.63
C ALA A 114 -7.63 -10.80 13.29
N PHE A 115 -6.63 -10.39 12.50
CA PHE A 115 -5.32 -10.02 13.02
C PHE A 115 -5.42 -8.86 14.02
N GLY A 116 -6.20 -7.81 13.69
CA GLY A 116 -6.48 -6.68 14.57
C GLY A 116 -7.07 -7.08 15.93
N VAL A 117 -8.02 -8.02 15.93
CA VAL A 117 -8.58 -8.58 17.18
C VAL A 117 -7.51 -9.36 17.96
N GLY A 118 -6.72 -10.18 17.27
CA GLY A 118 -5.67 -11.00 17.87
C GLY A 118 -4.55 -10.18 18.52
N VAL A 119 -4.11 -9.09 17.89
CA VAL A 119 -3.00 -8.25 18.42
C VAL A 119 -3.44 -7.29 19.51
N ARG A 120 -4.74 -6.95 19.62
CA ARG A 120 -5.26 -6.07 20.67
C ARG A 120 -5.21 -6.69 22.06
N SER A 121 -5.17 -8.02 22.16
CA SER A 121 -5.19 -8.74 23.44
C SER A 121 -3.87 -9.50 23.66
N PRO A 122 -3.10 -9.18 24.72
CA PRO A 122 -1.83 -9.84 24.99
C PRO A 122 -1.95 -11.37 25.16
N SER A 123 -3.04 -11.84 25.75
CA SER A 123 -3.31 -13.26 25.96
C SER A 123 -3.55 -13.99 24.63
N LEU A 124 -4.44 -13.51 23.75
CA LEU A 124 -4.68 -14.15 22.45
C LEU A 124 -3.45 -14.06 21.55
N PHE A 125 -2.73 -12.93 21.56
CA PHE A 125 -1.49 -12.80 20.78
C PHE A 125 -0.42 -13.79 21.26
N SER A 126 -0.27 -13.99 22.57
CA SER A 126 0.67 -14.95 23.15
C SER A 126 0.26 -16.41 22.88
N ALA A 127 -1.04 -16.72 22.97
CA ALA A 127 -1.57 -18.04 22.63
C ALA A 127 -1.38 -18.33 21.14
N GLY A 128 -1.63 -17.35 20.27
CA GLY A 128 -1.39 -17.44 18.84
C GLY A 128 0.08 -17.69 18.50
N GLN A 129 1.01 -17.04 19.21
CA GLN A 129 2.46 -17.31 19.08
C GLN A 129 2.85 -18.72 19.56
N ALA A 130 2.27 -19.19 20.67
CA ALA A 130 2.50 -20.53 21.17
C ALA A 130 2.02 -21.60 20.18
N ALA A 131 0.79 -21.43 19.66
CA ALA A 131 0.23 -22.29 18.62
C ALA A 131 1.11 -22.26 17.36
N ALA A 132 1.49 -21.07 16.89
CA ALA A 132 2.36 -20.92 15.71
C ALA A 132 3.69 -21.67 15.86
N ARG A 133 4.27 -21.72 17.08
CA ARG A 133 5.50 -22.48 17.36
C ARG A 133 5.28 -23.99 17.30
N VAL A 134 4.21 -24.48 17.93
CA VAL A 134 3.88 -25.92 17.98
C VAL A 134 3.56 -26.45 16.58
N PHE A 135 2.83 -25.66 15.79
CA PHE A 135 2.43 -26.04 14.43
C PHE A 135 3.48 -25.68 13.36
N TRP A 136 4.53 -24.92 13.68
CA TRP A 136 5.62 -24.59 12.76
C TRP A 136 6.26 -25.80 12.06
N PRO A 137 6.66 -26.89 12.75
CA PRO A 137 7.25 -28.06 12.07
C PRO A 137 6.26 -28.79 11.16
N LEU A 138 4.96 -28.71 11.43
CA LEU A 138 3.91 -29.29 10.59
C LEU A 138 3.68 -28.42 9.34
N ILE A 139 3.58 -27.11 9.54
CA ILE A 139 3.49 -26.11 8.45
C ILE A 139 4.73 -26.19 7.56
N HIS A 140 5.91 -26.44 8.13
CA HIS A 140 7.15 -26.61 7.38
C HIS A 140 7.19 -27.92 6.57
N LYS A 141 6.51 -28.97 7.01
CA LYS A 141 6.43 -30.25 6.29
C LYS A 141 5.35 -30.25 5.21
N VAL A 142 4.25 -29.53 5.42
CA VAL A 142 3.07 -29.53 4.54
C VAL A 142 3.05 -28.33 3.59
N GLY A 143 3.60 -27.19 4.00
CA GLY A 143 3.72 -26.01 3.15
C GLY A 143 4.81 -26.20 2.10
N GLY A 144 4.53 -25.87 0.83
CA GLY A 144 5.57 -25.88 -0.20
C GLY A 144 6.72 -24.91 0.15
N LYS A 145 7.96 -25.25 -0.24
CA LYS A 145 9.17 -24.45 0.02
C LYS A 145 9.00 -22.94 -0.27
N ALA A 146 8.28 -22.61 -1.35
CA ALA A 146 8.04 -21.22 -1.77
C ALA A 146 7.18 -20.39 -0.79
N ILE A 147 6.30 -21.02 -0.02
CA ILE A 147 5.45 -20.35 0.98
C ILE A 147 6.24 -20.19 2.29
N ILE A 148 7.02 -21.21 2.65
CA ILE A 148 7.80 -21.24 3.90
C ILE A 148 8.92 -20.20 3.90
N GLU A 149 9.65 -20.03 2.78
CA GLU A 149 10.75 -19.05 2.70
C GLU A 149 10.29 -17.59 2.81
N ARG A 150 9.00 -17.33 2.54
CA ARG A 150 8.41 -15.98 2.62
C ARG A 150 7.78 -15.67 3.97
N LEU A 151 7.57 -16.67 4.83
CA LEU A 151 6.96 -16.49 6.15
C LEU A 151 8.03 -16.18 7.21
N PRO A 152 7.81 -15.15 8.07
CA PRO A 152 8.71 -14.88 9.17
C PRO A 152 8.68 -16.06 10.16
N LYS A 153 9.86 -16.46 10.64
CA LYS A 153 9.98 -17.52 11.65
C LYS A 153 9.21 -17.14 12.93
N PRO A 154 8.54 -18.09 13.60
CA PRO A 154 7.83 -17.81 14.84
C PRO A 154 8.77 -17.27 15.92
N ALA A 155 8.27 -16.37 16.75
CA ALA A 155 9.05 -15.79 17.82
C ALA A 155 9.52 -16.87 18.83
N LEU A 156 10.82 -16.89 19.13
CA LEU A 156 11.45 -17.84 20.08
C LEU A 156 11.09 -17.55 21.55
N ARG A 157 10.74 -16.31 21.88
CA ARG A 157 10.23 -15.91 23.19
C ARG A 157 8.85 -15.31 23.03
N MET A 158 7.91 -15.74 23.89
CA MET A 158 6.54 -15.22 23.87
C MET A 158 6.51 -13.75 24.25
N PHE A 159 5.56 -13.02 23.69
CA PHE A 159 5.37 -11.59 23.94
C PHE A 159 5.30 -11.24 25.44
N HIS A 160 4.59 -12.01 26.26
CA HIS A 160 4.52 -11.75 27.72
C HIS A 160 5.90 -11.81 28.40
N ARG A 161 6.86 -12.59 27.88
CA ARG A 161 8.19 -12.75 28.48
C ARG A 161 9.17 -11.65 28.05
N ARG A 162 8.74 -10.74 27.15
CA ARG A 162 9.53 -9.61 26.66
C ARG A 162 9.11 -8.27 27.25
N MET A 163 7.87 -8.13 27.72
CA MET A 163 7.42 -6.95 28.45
C MET A 163 7.64 -7.19 29.96
N PRO A 164 8.24 -6.23 30.70
CA PRO A 164 8.29 -6.29 32.17
C PRO A 164 6.89 -6.17 32.79
#